data_AF-A0A840NMI5-F1
#
_entry.id   AF-A0A840NMI5-F1
#
_cell.length_a   1.000
_cell.length_b   1.000
_cell.length_c   1.000
_cell.angle_alpha   90.00
_cell.angle_beta   90.00
_cell.angle_gamma   90.00
#
_symmetry.space_group_name_H-M   'P 1'
#
loop_
_entity.id
_entity.type
_entity.pdbx_description
1 polymer ?
#
loop_
_entity_poly.entity_id
_entity_poly.type
_entity_poly.pdbx_seq_one_letter_code
_entity_poly.pdbx_strand_id
1 'polypeptide(L)'
;MVANLLEDGGDDRFVIAYEKDAIAIGSHAQAEKSYSVAIGSNALVRVKDGVAIGGGSVSLTQKGILGYDPATNESSTDNSIAWKSTAGAFNIGEVGGEDGRGQLTRQITGVAAGIQDTDAVNVAQLKALKESLDEGWILSVNGKDGTGVSPGSTVDFTAVRHSDSDNTNIKIVKGENNTITFDLNEYIKVNRVETGISSLSNAGLIIKGGPNVTEGGINAGNKKITGVMAGERETDAVNYAQLKEVEKALKGNFLVKQDEEDSVITIGKETGGREISVAGVGNAARTISGVRAGIITADSMEAVNGAQLFEIKENIDSIYDDLGQINRTVSNYFGGGADTSNGTRPIYTIQGNQHTDVGSAFAGVDVVLSDVYEKISKATGTVQDALLWDAKEGAFVAFHGSGEEKSKSKLKYLLDGEIAENSTEAITGHQLYVLSNQLATYFGGGAKYENGQWIDPSFNIKQIGSDGDLSDKSYKNVADAFGGVNSNLSNLNDRLKIVEQRVSPVPPSDADTGLHWDEEQGAYDASHDGEAGKITNVADGKVEQGSSDAVNGGQLWQTNER
;
A
#
# COMPACT_ATOMS: atom_id res chain seq x y z
N MET A 1 170.32 32.94 52.20
CA MET A 1 171.75 32.73 52.53
C MET A 1 172.50 32.87 51.22
N VAL A 2 173.18 34.00 51.01
CA VAL A 2 173.84 34.33 49.74
C VAL A 2 175.25 33.74 49.77
N ALA A 3 175.54 32.80 48.87
CA ALA A 3 176.90 32.30 48.64
C ALA A 3 177.40 32.91 47.32
N ASN A 4 178.34 33.86 47.44
CA ASN A 4 179.11 34.41 46.33
C ASN A 4 180.38 33.59 46.13
N LEU A 5 180.62 33.07 44.93
CA LEU A 5 181.93 32.64 44.43
C LEU A 5 181.98 32.83 42.89
N LEU A 6 182.56 33.97 42.49
CA LEU A 6 183.46 34.29 41.36
C LEU A 6 183.05 34.06 39.88
N GLU A 7 183.34 35.11 39.10
CA GLU A 7 183.03 35.47 37.70
C GLU A 7 183.74 34.62 36.63
N ASP A 8 183.03 34.30 35.53
CA ASP A 8 183.55 34.39 34.16
C ASP A 8 182.38 34.65 33.17
N GLY A 9 182.59 35.54 32.19
CA GLY A 9 181.55 36.27 31.49
C GLY A 9 180.65 35.44 30.56
N GLY A 10 179.34 35.46 30.84
CA GLY A 10 178.28 34.96 29.97
C GLY A 10 176.97 34.78 30.73
N ASP A 11 176.15 35.85 30.77
CA ASP A 11 174.78 35.93 31.33
C ASP A 11 174.65 35.30 32.73
N ASP A 12 174.76 36.07 33.81
CA ASP A 12 174.80 35.49 35.16
C ASP A 12 173.52 34.69 35.50
N ARG A 13 173.69 33.37 35.59
CA ARG A 13 172.60 32.39 35.68
C ARG A 13 172.23 32.10 37.14
N PHE A 14 171.59 33.06 37.79
CA PHE A 14 171.30 32.97 39.23
C PHE A 14 170.09 32.11 39.57
N VAL A 15 170.18 31.39 40.69
CA VAL A 15 169.03 30.80 41.37
C VAL A 15 168.55 31.81 42.40
N ILE A 16 167.31 32.30 42.26
CA ILE A 16 166.84 33.45 43.04
C ILE A 16 165.56 33.12 43.80
N ALA A 17 165.59 33.31 45.11
CA ALA A 17 164.43 33.38 45.98
C ALA A 17 164.38 34.80 46.58
N TYR A 18 163.52 35.66 46.02
CA TYR A 18 163.52 37.11 46.32
C TYR A 18 162.87 37.45 47.66
N GLU A 19 161.78 36.76 47.99
CA GLU A 19 160.87 37.14 49.08
C GLU A 19 160.90 36.12 50.23
N LYS A 20 160.29 36.50 51.36
CA LYS A 20 160.21 35.63 52.53
C LYS A 20 159.52 34.29 52.20
N ASP A 21 160.11 33.19 52.68
CA ASP A 21 159.61 31.82 52.55
C ASP A 21 159.53 31.32 51.08
N ALA A 22 160.26 31.95 50.15
CA ALA A 22 160.40 31.50 48.77
C ALA A 22 161.47 30.41 48.63
N ILE A 23 161.24 29.43 47.73
CA ILE A 23 162.14 28.31 47.44
C ILE A 23 162.44 28.27 45.94
N ALA A 24 163.72 28.29 45.57
CA ALA A 24 164.17 28.13 44.19
C ALA A 24 165.23 27.01 44.09
N ILE A 25 164.99 26.01 43.25
CA ILE A 25 165.86 24.83 43.08
C ILE A 25 166.03 24.54 41.58
N GLY A 26 167.26 24.61 41.06
CA GLY A 26 167.58 24.37 39.65
C GLY A 26 168.16 25.61 38.97
N SER A 27 168.90 25.43 37.86
CA SER A 27 169.58 26.53 37.15
C SER A 27 168.55 27.56 36.66
N HIS A 28 168.71 28.85 37.01
CA HIS A 28 167.74 29.92 36.69
C HIS A 28 166.34 29.73 37.25
N ALA A 29 166.17 28.91 38.30
CA ALA A 29 164.90 28.89 39.01
C ALA A 29 164.72 30.24 39.75
N GLN A 30 163.57 30.87 39.57
CA GLN A 30 163.23 32.17 40.13
C GLN A 30 161.90 32.11 40.88
N ALA A 31 161.94 32.35 42.18
CA ALA A 31 160.80 32.42 43.08
C ALA A 31 160.67 33.87 43.60
N GLU A 32 159.86 34.68 42.93
CA GLU A 32 159.85 36.14 43.09
C GLU A 32 158.90 36.68 44.17
N LYS A 33 157.95 35.87 44.64
CA LYS A 33 156.95 36.27 45.66
C LYS A 33 157.02 35.43 46.93
N SER A 34 156.44 35.94 48.02
CA SER A 34 156.42 35.21 49.29
C SER A 34 155.71 33.87 49.17
N TYR A 35 156.19 32.85 49.88
CA TYR A 35 155.69 31.47 49.86
C TYR A 35 155.71 30.78 48.47
N SER A 36 156.46 31.32 47.50
CA SER A 36 156.53 30.73 46.16
C SER A 36 157.55 29.60 46.07
N VAL A 37 157.29 28.60 45.22
CA VAL A 37 158.17 27.44 45.03
C VAL A 37 158.45 27.22 43.55
N ALA A 38 159.69 27.46 43.12
CA ALA A 38 160.17 27.22 41.76
C ALA A 38 161.19 26.07 41.75
N ILE A 39 160.87 24.95 41.10
CA ILE A 39 161.75 23.77 41.04
C ILE A 39 161.91 23.33 39.58
N GLY A 40 163.12 23.43 39.05
CA GLY A 40 163.46 23.07 37.67
C GLY A 40 164.30 24.15 36.98
N SER A 41 165.03 23.77 35.93
CA SER A 41 165.83 24.73 35.15
C SER A 41 164.93 25.77 34.47
N ASN A 42 165.10 27.07 34.72
CA ASN A 42 164.21 28.15 34.26
C ASN A 42 162.77 28.08 34.79
N ALA A 43 162.53 27.41 35.93
CA ALA A 43 161.22 27.49 36.58
C ALA A 43 161.01 28.89 37.18
N LEU A 44 159.84 29.49 36.99
CA LEU A 44 159.56 30.87 37.40
C LEU A 44 158.22 30.97 38.13
N VAL A 45 158.20 31.64 39.29
CA VAL A 45 156.97 31.97 40.01
C VAL A 45 156.93 33.45 40.36
N ARG A 46 155.86 34.13 39.93
CA ARG A 46 155.67 35.59 40.17
C ARG A 46 154.43 35.94 40.97
N VAL A 47 153.77 34.94 41.56
CA VAL A 47 152.59 35.13 42.42
C VAL A 47 152.82 34.54 43.80
N LYS A 48 152.19 35.16 44.81
CA LYS A 48 152.20 34.66 46.19
C LYS A 48 151.54 33.28 46.24
N ASP A 49 152.11 32.37 47.03
CA ASP A 49 151.68 30.97 47.17
C ASP A 49 151.72 30.15 45.85
N GLY A 50 152.33 30.68 44.79
CA GLY A 50 152.44 29.98 43.50
C GLY A 50 153.50 28.88 43.52
N VAL A 51 153.29 27.86 42.71
CA VAL A 51 154.22 26.73 42.59
C VAL A 51 154.48 26.44 41.11
N ALA A 52 155.75 26.36 40.71
CA ALA A 52 156.16 25.94 39.37
C ALA A 52 157.14 24.75 39.46
N ILE A 53 156.78 23.60 38.89
CA ILE A 53 157.57 22.36 38.95
C ILE A 53 157.88 21.84 37.54
N GLY A 54 159.16 21.63 37.26
CA GLY A 54 159.68 21.23 35.96
C GLY A 54 160.43 22.37 35.27
N GLY A 55 161.39 22.03 34.41
CA GLY A 55 162.16 23.06 33.69
C GLY A 55 161.28 23.91 32.77
N GLY A 56 161.44 25.23 32.79
CA GLY A 56 160.64 26.18 32.02
C GLY A 56 159.19 26.33 32.47
N SER A 57 158.80 25.79 33.63
CA SER A 57 157.44 25.97 34.16
C SER A 57 157.26 27.36 34.75
N VAL A 58 156.11 27.99 34.49
CA VAL A 58 155.82 29.34 34.95
C VAL A 58 154.48 29.40 35.68
N SER A 59 154.46 29.97 36.89
CA SER A 59 153.24 30.25 37.65
C SER A 59 152.99 31.76 37.76
N LEU A 60 151.94 32.22 37.06
CA LEU A 60 151.51 33.63 36.99
C LEU A 60 150.08 33.84 37.52
N THR A 61 149.32 32.78 37.77
CA THR A 61 147.91 32.88 38.18
C THR A 61 147.81 33.09 39.68
N GLN A 62 147.37 34.27 40.09
CA GLN A 62 147.21 34.63 41.50
C GLN A 62 146.02 33.93 42.17
N LYS A 63 145.92 34.09 43.49
CA LYS A 63 144.75 33.67 44.27
C LYS A 63 143.46 34.39 43.82
N GLY A 64 142.33 33.70 43.90
CA GLY A 64 141.00 34.26 43.70
C GLY A 64 140.54 34.30 42.25
N ILE A 65 141.25 33.62 41.34
CA ILE A 65 140.91 33.54 39.93
C ILE A 65 139.87 32.44 39.72
N LEU A 66 138.83 32.76 38.96
CA LEU A 66 137.74 31.84 38.60
C LEU A 66 138.17 30.98 37.39
N GLY A 67 137.87 29.69 37.46
CA GLY A 67 138.10 28.74 36.38
C GLY A 67 137.17 28.96 35.19
N TYR A 68 137.43 28.25 34.10
CA TYR A 68 136.56 28.22 32.92
C TYR A 68 135.37 27.29 33.16
N ASP A 69 134.16 27.74 32.85
CA ASP A 69 132.91 26.97 32.93
C ASP A 69 132.46 26.52 31.53
N PRO A 70 132.50 25.21 31.22
CA PRO A 70 132.11 24.70 29.91
C PRO A 70 130.60 24.80 29.62
N ALA A 71 129.74 24.96 30.63
CA ALA A 71 128.29 25.11 30.41
C ALA A 71 127.92 26.49 29.83
N THR A 72 128.70 27.51 30.20
CA THR A 72 128.49 28.91 29.79
C THR A 72 129.51 29.41 28.79
N ASN A 73 130.60 28.67 28.55
CA ASN A 73 131.72 29.04 27.67
C ASN A 73 132.42 30.35 28.09
N GLU A 74 132.44 30.64 29.38
CA GLU A 74 133.01 31.85 30.00
C GLU A 74 133.71 31.50 31.32
N SER A 75 134.27 32.48 32.03
CA SER A 75 134.73 32.25 33.41
C SER A 75 133.55 31.95 34.34
N SER A 76 133.70 30.95 35.22
CA SER A 76 132.66 30.53 36.15
C SER A 76 132.20 31.70 37.03
N THR A 77 130.90 31.76 37.34
CA THR A 77 130.36 32.69 38.35
C THR A 77 130.28 32.07 39.74
N ASP A 78 130.52 30.76 39.86
CA ASP A 78 130.54 30.06 41.14
C ASP A 78 131.82 30.40 41.91
N ASN A 79 131.66 30.97 43.10
CA ASN A 79 132.77 31.36 43.97
C ASN A 79 133.17 30.27 44.98
N SER A 80 132.59 29.06 44.85
CA SER A 80 132.98 27.90 45.65
C SER A 80 134.43 27.46 45.38
N ILE A 81 135.00 26.69 46.31
CA ILE A 81 136.41 26.25 46.23
C ILE A 81 136.69 25.32 45.04
N ALA A 82 135.66 24.73 44.43
CA ALA A 82 135.77 23.92 43.23
C ALA A 82 136.10 24.76 41.98
N TRP A 83 135.59 26.00 41.93
CA TRP A 83 135.67 26.86 40.75
C TRP A 83 136.59 28.07 40.93
N LYS A 84 136.89 28.49 42.17
CA LYS A 84 137.73 29.66 42.46
C LYS A 84 139.00 29.29 43.22
N SER A 85 140.15 29.71 42.70
CA SER A 85 141.44 29.43 43.35
C SER A 85 141.54 30.08 44.73
N THR A 86 142.01 29.32 45.73
CA THR A 86 142.19 29.80 47.11
C THR A 86 143.64 30.17 47.44
N ALA A 87 144.58 29.83 46.54
CA ALA A 87 146.01 30.13 46.57
C ALA A 87 146.54 30.40 45.14
N GLY A 88 147.82 30.77 45.02
CA GLY A 88 148.50 30.86 43.71
C GLY A 88 148.52 29.49 43.00
N ALA A 89 148.55 29.50 41.67
CA ALA A 89 148.42 28.27 40.90
C ALA A 89 149.66 27.35 40.99
N PHE A 90 149.39 26.05 40.95
CA PHE A 90 150.37 25.00 40.75
C PHE A 90 150.53 24.73 39.24
N ASN A 91 151.71 25.02 38.69
CA ASN A 91 151.99 24.95 37.27
C ASN A 91 153.12 23.95 36.99
N ILE A 92 152.91 23.08 36.00
CA ILE A 92 153.91 22.11 35.52
C ILE A 92 154.29 22.34 34.06
N GLY A 93 154.10 23.58 33.60
CA GLY A 93 154.33 24.00 32.22
C GLY A 93 154.21 25.51 32.12
N GLU A 94 154.18 26.02 30.90
CA GLU A 94 154.02 27.43 30.58
C GLU A 94 153.09 27.53 29.37
N VAL A 95 151.83 27.88 29.61
CA VAL A 95 150.86 28.16 28.54
C VAL A 95 150.41 29.60 28.69
N GLY A 96 150.50 30.37 27.61
CA GLY A 96 150.17 31.80 27.60
C GLY A 96 151.30 32.71 28.08
N GLY A 97 152.26 32.23 28.90
CA GLY A 97 153.45 32.99 29.32
C GLY A 97 153.16 34.43 29.81
N GLU A 98 154.18 35.27 29.93
CA GLU A 98 153.96 36.72 30.13
C GLU A 98 153.72 37.46 28.82
N ASP A 99 154.29 36.95 27.73
CA ASP A 99 154.25 37.56 26.41
C ASP A 99 153.17 36.96 25.50
N GLY A 100 152.31 36.10 26.02
CA GLY A 100 151.26 35.41 25.26
C GLY A 100 151.71 34.13 24.56
N ARG A 101 153.01 33.77 24.60
CA ARG A 101 153.59 32.78 23.66
C ARG A 101 154.02 31.45 24.28
N GLY A 102 153.86 31.27 25.59
CA GLY A 102 154.13 29.99 26.25
C GLY A 102 153.29 28.84 25.66
N GLN A 103 153.94 27.72 25.31
CA GLN A 103 153.29 26.51 24.75
C GLN A 103 153.75 25.20 25.43
N LEU A 104 154.46 25.28 26.54
CA LEU A 104 154.98 24.12 27.25
C LEU A 104 153.87 23.45 28.09
N THR A 105 153.50 22.24 27.71
CA THR A 105 152.55 21.39 28.45
C THR A 105 153.19 20.06 28.85
N ARG A 106 152.61 19.38 29.84
CA ARG A 106 153.06 18.07 30.32
C ARG A 106 151.88 17.18 30.66
N GLN A 107 152.06 15.87 30.51
CA GLN A 107 151.13 14.87 31.04
C GLN A 107 151.40 14.65 32.53
N ILE A 108 150.33 14.57 33.33
CA ILE A 108 150.39 14.10 34.71
C ILE A 108 149.95 12.63 34.72
N THR A 109 150.90 11.73 34.94
CA THR A 109 150.62 10.29 34.96
C THR A 109 150.50 9.77 36.41
N GLY A 110 149.75 8.69 36.60
CA GLY A 110 149.52 8.11 37.94
C GLY A 110 148.44 8.79 38.78
N VAL A 111 147.60 9.64 38.18
CA VAL A 111 146.47 10.30 38.85
C VAL A 111 145.31 9.31 39.05
N ALA A 112 145.02 8.98 40.31
CA ALA A 112 143.82 8.21 40.68
C ALA A 112 142.53 8.98 40.32
N ALA A 113 141.40 8.28 40.20
CA ALA A 113 140.13 8.94 39.94
C ALA A 113 139.78 9.90 41.08
N GLY A 114 139.39 11.13 40.74
CA GLY A 114 138.96 12.13 41.71
C GLY A 114 137.66 11.72 42.40
N ILE A 115 137.54 12.05 43.68
CA ILE A 115 136.35 11.77 44.51
C ILE A 115 135.64 13.08 44.86
N GLN A 116 136.38 14.15 45.13
CA GLN A 116 135.85 15.47 45.44
C GLN A 116 135.87 16.38 44.20
N ASP A 117 135.04 17.43 44.19
CA ASP A 117 134.94 18.38 43.06
C ASP A 117 136.26 19.10 42.74
N THR A 118 137.19 19.19 43.69
CA THR A 118 138.52 19.81 43.52
C THR A 118 139.62 18.86 43.07
N ASP A 119 139.33 17.56 42.98
CA ASP A 119 140.32 16.57 42.54
C ASP A 119 140.51 16.63 41.02
N ALA A 120 141.72 16.32 40.54
CA ALA A 120 141.96 16.22 39.11
C ALA A 120 141.20 15.02 38.51
N VAL A 121 140.44 15.28 37.44
CA VAL A 121 139.75 14.22 36.68
C VAL A 121 140.76 13.46 35.83
N ASN A 122 140.77 12.14 35.94
CA ASN A 122 141.63 11.31 35.08
C ASN A 122 140.91 10.88 33.79
N VAL A 123 141.68 10.34 32.83
CA VAL A 123 141.14 9.94 31.51
C VAL A 123 140.09 8.83 31.60
N ALA A 124 140.11 7.98 32.64
CA ALA A 124 139.12 6.91 32.81
C ALA A 124 137.74 7.47 33.18
N GLN A 125 137.67 8.46 34.07
CA GLN A 125 136.41 9.15 34.41
C GLN A 125 135.81 9.87 33.19
N LEU A 126 136.65 10.52 32.36
CA LEU A 126 136.19 11.17 31.14
C LEU A 126 135.67 10.18 30.09
N LYS A 127 136.31 9.02 29.95
CA LYS A 127 135.84 7.94 29.05
C LYS A 127 134.51 7.36 29.52
N ALA A 128 134.35 7.10 30.81
CA ALA A 128 133.10 6.60 31.39
C ALA A 128 131.94 7.59 31.18
N LEU A 129 132.20 8.90 31.35
CA LEU A 129 131.21 9.94 31.03
C LEU A 129 130.81 9.88 29.55
N LYS A 130 131.77 9.78 28.63
CA LYS A 130 131.49 9.67 27.19
C LYS A 130 130.63 8.44 26.87
N GLU A 131 130.98 7.27 27.42
CA GLU A 131 130.22 6.03 27.20
C GLU A 131 128.77 6.18 27.65
N SER A 132 128.52 6.78 28.82
CA SER A 132 127.14 7.02 29.31
C SER A 132 126.34 8.00 28.44
N LEU A 133 127.00 8.94 27.78
CA LEU A 133 126.35 9.87 26.85
C LEU A 133 126.01 9.21 25.52
N ASP A 134 126.80 8.23 25.07
CA ASP A 134 126.64 7.55 23.78
C ASP A 134 125.49 6.51 23.76
N GLU A 135 124.97 6.07 24.92
CA GLU A 135 123.97 4.99 25.03
C GLU A 135 122.54 5.36 24.57
N GLY A 136 122.16 6.64 24.55
CA GLY A 136 120.84 7.08 24.06
C GLY A 136 119.63 6.53 24.83
N TRP A 137 118.51 6.27 24.15
CA TRP A 137 117.29 5.68 24.74
C TRP A 137 116.69 4.57 23.85
N ILE A 138 115.81 3.72 24.39
CA ILE A 138 115.21 2.58 23.68
C ILE A 138 113.74 2.86 23.32
N LEU A 139 113.36 2.72 22.05
CA LEU A 139 111.98 2.82 21.56
C LEU A 139 111.36 1.44 21.36
N SER A 140 110.25 1.14 22.05
CA SER A 140 109.39 -0.03 21.78
C SER A 140 107.98 0.43 21.40
N VAL A 141 107.41 -0.18 20.35
CA VAL A 141 106.05 0.09 19.87
C VAL A 141 105.26 -1.21 19.85
N ASN A 142 104.06 -1.21 20.44
CA ASN A 142 103.17 -2.37 20.52
C ASN A 142 103.78 -3.61 21.20
N GLY A 143 104.62 -3.41 22.23
CA GLY A 143 105.19 -4.51 23.02
C GLY A 143 106.21 -5.39 22.28
N LYS A 144 106.77 -4.88 21.17
CA LYS A 144 107.85 -5.55 20.41
C LYS A 144 109.23 -5.24 21.01
N ASP A 145 110.25 -5.94 20.53
CA ASP A 145 111.65 -5.70 20.90
C ASP A 145 112.03 -4.22 20.73
N GLY A 146 112.75 -3.69 21.71
CA GLY A 146 113.17 -2.30 21.72
C GLY A 146 114.24 -2.01 20.67
N THR A 147 114.15 -0.86 20.01
CA THR A 147 115.17 -0.34 19.09
C THR A 147 115.94 0.79 19.77
N GLY A 148 117.27 0.72 19.78
CA GLY A 148 118.12 1.80 20.29
C GLY A 148 118.07 3.05 19.42
N VAL A 149 117.88 4.20 20.08
CA VAL A 149 117.92 5.53 19.50
C VAL A 149 119.15 6.24 20.06
N SER A 150 120.23 6.22 19.29
CA SER A 150 121.49 6.86 19.68
C SER A 150 121.35 8.40 19.68
N PRO A 151 122.14 9.12 20.50
CA PRO A 151 122.16 10.57 20.49
C PRO A 151 122.38 11.13 19.08
N GLY A 152 121.61 12.16 18.71
CA GLY A 152 121.66 12.75 17.36
C GLY A 152 120.91 11.97 16.27
N SER A 153 120.31 10.81 16.58
CA SER A 153 119.49 10.07 15.61
C SER A 153 118.08 10.64 15.48
N THR A 154 117.50 10.54 14.28
CA THR A 154 116.11 10.94 14.03
C THR A 154 115.16 9.76 14.21
N VAL A 155 114.09 9.96 14.98
CA VAL A 155 112.92 9.06 15.01
C VAL A 155 111.83 9.68 14.14
N ASP A 156 111.43 8.98 13.08
CA ASP A 156 110.41 9.45 12.13
C ASP A 156 109.07 8.77 12.39
N PHE A 157 108.04 9.56 12.75
CA PHE A 157 106.68 9.08 12.94
C PHE A 157 105.88 9.31 11.65
N THR A 158 105.70 8.25 10.87
CA THR A 158 104.97 8.30 9.61
C THR A 158 103.63 7.58 9.71
N ALA A 159 102.60 8.18 9.12
CA ALA A 159 101.32 7.52 8.96
C ALA A 159 101.37 6.59 7.74
N VAL A 160 100.80 5.39 7.85
CA VAL A 160 100.78 4.41 6.77
C VAL A 160 99.82 4.86 5.67
N ARG A 161 100.33 4.96 4.44
CA ARG A 161 99.52 5.26 3.24
C ARG A 161 98.72 4.04 2.81
N HIS A 162 97.55 4.28 2.25
CA HIS A 162 96.80 3.24 1.56
C HIS A 162 97.54 2.82 0.28
N SER A 163 97.45 1.55 -0.10
CA SER A 163 98.17 0.99 -1.26
C SER A 163 97.80 1.64 -2.60
N ASP A 164 96.68 2.35 -2.65
CA ASP A 164 96.08 2.92 -3.85
C ASP A 164 95.80 4.44 -3.73
N SER A 165 96.32 5.11 -2.69
CA SER A 165 96.21 6.57 -2.56
C SER A 165 97.28 7.16 -1.67
N ASP A 166 97.62 8.44 -1.87
CA ASP A 166 98.52 9.17 -0.98
C ASP A 166 97.92 9.49 0.40
N ASN A 167 96.61 9.25 0.58
CA ASN A 167 95.92 9.48 1.85
C ASN A 167 96.30 8.41 2.90
N THR A 168 96.32 8.83 4.16
CA THR A 168 96.50 7.99 5.35
C THR A 168 95.23 8.03 6.20
N ASN A 169 95.01 7.07 7.10
CA ASN A 169 93.88 7.16 8.05
C ASN A 169 94.21 8.02 9.28
N ILE A 170 95.48 8.04 9.68
CA ILE A 170 95.97 8.82 10.82
C ILE A 170 96.72 10.04 10.29
N LYS A 171 96.41 11.20 10.85
CA LYS A 171 97.13 12.45 10.66
C LYS A 171 98.12 12.60 11.80
N ILE A 172 99.40 12.80 11.45
CA ILE A 172 100.47 13.04 12.42
C ILE A 172 101.02 14.44 12.15
N VAL A 173 101.02 15.31 13.16
CA VAL A 173 101.50 16.69 13.04
C VAL A 173 102.58 16.94 14.10
N LYS A 174 103.74 17.42 13.66
CA LYS A 174 104.77 17.95 14.55
C LYS A 174 104.39 19.36 14.97
N GLY A 175 104.20 19.56 16.28
CA GLY A 175 103.93 20.86 16.88
C GLY A 175 105.19 21.55 17.39
N GLU A 176 104.99 22.66 18.09
CA GLU A 176 106.05 23.36 18.82
C GLU A 176 106.47 22.57 20.09
N ASN A 177 107.61 22.93 20.68
CA ASN A 177 108.10 22.37 21.95
C ASN A 177 108.19 20.84 22.00
N ASN A 178 108.60 20.20 20.90
CA ASN A 178 108.74 18.74 20.77
C ASN A 178 107.43 17.94 20.94
N THR A 179 106.29 18.53 20.60
CA THR A 179 104.98 17.84 20.62
C THR A 179 104.67 17.14 19.29
N ILE A 180 103.98 15.99 19.38
CA ILE A 180 103.45 15.25 18.23
C ILE A 180 101.97 15.01 18.50
N THR A 181 101.10 15.45 17.58
CA THR A 181 99.65 15.25 17.68
C THR A 181 99.20 14.18 16.71
N PHE A 182 98.38 13.25 17.19
CA PHE A 182 97.71 12.24 16.40
C PHE A 182 96.22 12.60 16.28
N ASP A 183 95.72 12.61 15.05
CA ASP A 183 94.30 12.82 14.75
C ASP A 183 93.86 11.84 13.65
N LEU A 184 92.56 11.75 13.39
CA LEU A 184 92.05 11.07 12.21
C LEU A 184 92.05 12.04 11.02
N ASN A 185 92.31 11.54 9.81
CA ASN A 185 92.03 12.33 8.62
C ASN A 185 90.53 12.45 8.38
N GLU A 186 90.11 13.53 7.72
CA GLU A 186 88.70 13.76 7.35
C GLU A 186 88.14 12.60 6.51
N TYR A 187 88.97 12.04 5.64
CA TYR A 187 88.67 10.84 4.88
C TYR A 187 89.39 9.64 5.49
N ILE A 188 88.59 8.69 5.98
CA ILE A 188 89.07 7.42 6.52
C ILE A 188 88.65 6.31 5.56
N LYS A 189 89.63 5.55 5.07
CA LYS A 189 89.39 4.36 4.25
C LYS A 189 89.61 3.12 5.09
N VAL A 190 88.53 2.37 5.29
CA VAL A 190 88.53 1.09 6.02
C VAL A 190 87.68 0.09 5.26
N ASN A 191 88.04 -1.19 5.35
CA ASN A 191 87.24 -2.25 4.72
C ASN A 191 85.88 -2.42 5.42
N ARG A 192 85.86 -2.21 6.74
CA ARG A 192 84.66 -2.38 7.56
C ARG A 192 84.74 -1.56 8.85
N VAL A 193 83.60 -0.99 9.25
CA VAL A 193 83.36 -0.45 10.59
C VAL A 193 82.31 -1.34 11.28
N GLU A 194 82.64 -1.93 12.42
CA GLU A 194 81.73 -2.75 13.22
C GLU A 194 81.39 -2.04 14.55
N THR A 195 80.10 -1.97 14.88
CA THR A 195 79.60 -1.36 16.14
C THR A 195 78.68 -2.34 16.87
N GLY A 196 79.22 -3.52 17.19
CA GLY A 196 78.46 -4.63 17.78
C GLY A 196 77.68 -5.39 16.70
N ILE A 197 76.37 -5.15 16.58
CA ILE A 197 75.50 -5.84 15.61
C ILE A 197 75.45 -5.18 14.23
N SER A 198 75.96 -3.94 14.12
CA SER A 198 75.96 -3.19 12.87
C SER A 198 77.34 -3.25 12.22
N SER A 199 77.35 -3.43 10.90
CA SER A 199 78.54 -3.44 10.06
C SER A 199 78.33 -2.52 8.87
N LEU A 200 79.23 -1.56 8.67
CA LEU A 200 79.32 -0.76 7.44
C LEU A 200 80.53 -1.25 6.63
N SER A 201 80.31 -1.70 5.41
CA SER A 201 81.38 -2.07 4.47
C SER A 201 81.05 -1.58 3.05
N ASN A 202 81.85 -1.99 2.08
CA ASN A 202 81.54 -1.81 0.65
C ASN A 202 80.19 -2.41 0.21
N ALA A 203 79.60 -3.32 0.99
CA ALA A 203 78.28 -3.88 0.73
C ALA A 203 77.13 -2.98 1.25
N GLY A 204 77.44 -1.91 1.99
CA GLY A 204 76.47 -1.02 2.64
C GLY A 204 76.39 -1.23 4.16
N LEU A 205 75.28 -0.80 4.76
CA LEU A 205 74.98 -0.92 6.19
C LEU A 205 74.14 -2.18 6.44
N ILE A 206 74.64 -3.06 7.30
CA ILE A 206 73.95 -4.29 7.71
C ILE A 206 73.80 -4.30 9.24
N ILE A 207 72.57 -4.42 9.74
CA ILE A 207 72.28 -4.66 11.16
C ILE A 207 71.84 -6.12 11.33
N LYS A 208 72.61 -6.93 12.07
CA LYS A 208 72.31 -8.35 12.27
C LYS A 208 70.94 -8.53 12.94
N GLY A 209 70.02 -9.23 12.27
CA GLY A 209 68.64 -9.44 12.74
C GLY A 209 67.72 -8.22 12.58
N GLY A 210 68.17 -7.16 11.91
CA GLY A 210 67.46 -5.90 11.72
C GLY A 210 67.46 -5.42 10.28
N PRO A 211 67.21 -4.11 10.06
CA PRO A 211 67.25 -3.51 8.73
C PRO A 211 68.64 -3.55 8.09
N ASN A 212 68.69 -3.53 6.77
CA ASN A 212 69.92 -3.32 6.02
C ASN A 212 69.66 -2.40 4.81
N VAL A 213 70.70 -1.67 4.44
CA VAL A 213 70.76 -0.78 3.27
C VAL A 213 72.00 -1.18 2.48
N THR A 214 71.79 -1.86 1.37
CA THR A 214 72.84 -2.42 0.53
C THR A 214 72.62 -2.02 -0.92
N GLU A 215 73.51 -2.44 -1.82
CA GLU A 215 73.30 -2.28 -3.27
C GLU A 215 72.01 -2.95 -3.76
N GLY A 216 71.54 -3.99 -3.06
CA GLY A 216 70.24 -4.63 -3.32
C GLY A 216 69.02 -3.82 -2.86
N GLY A 217 69.21 -2.62 -2.32
CA GLY A 217 68.16 -1.74 -1.81
C GLY A 217 68.01 -1.78 -0.29
N ILE A 218 66.80 -1.42 0.17
CA ILE A 218 66.46 -1.31 1.60
C ILE A 218 65.60 -2.51 2.00
N ASN A 219 66.07 -3.27 2.98
CA ASN A 219 65.27 -4.29 3.64
C ASN A 219 65.00 -3.85 5.09
N ALA A 220 63.72 -3.68 5.44
CA ALA A 220 63.31 -3.24 6.77
C ALA A 220 63.41 -4.32 7.87
N GLY A 221 63.79 -5.56 7.52
CA GLY A 221 63.98 -6.64 8.50
C GLY A 221 62.70 -7.01 9.26
N ASN A 222 61.56 -7.04 8.56
CA ASN A 222 60.22 -7.26 9.12
C ASN A 222 59.87 -6.29 10.27
N LYS A 223 60.37 -5.06 10.21
CA LYS A 223 60.01 -3.98 11.14
C LYS A 223 59.09 -2.97 10.44
N LYS A 224 58.27 -2.28 11.23
CA LYS A 224 57.49 -1.15 10.74
C LYS A 224 58.44 -0.03 10.32
N ILE A 225 58.27 0.47 9.09
CA ILE A 225 58.86 1.74 8.69
C ILE A 225 57.89 2.83 9.15
N THR A 226 58.33 3.68 10.08
CA THR A 226 57.51 4.76 10.67
C THR A 226 58.08 6.12 10.25
N GLY A 227 57.27 7.18 10.33
CA GLY A 227 57.67 8.51 9.83
C GLY A 227 57.64 8.65 8.30
N VAL A 228 57.01 7.73 7.58
CA VAL A 228 56.80 7.83 6.13
C VAL A 228 55.72 8.87 5.85
N MET A 229 56.12 10.01 5.28
CA MET A 229 55.21 11.05 4.78
C MET A 229 54.32 10.51 3.66
N ALA A 230 53.22 11.20 3.35
CA ALA A 230 52.38 10.81 2.22
C ALA A 230 53.19 10.93 0.92
N GLY A 231 53.20 9.88 0.11
CA GLY A 231 53.87 9.88 -1.19
C GLY A 231 53.09 10.73 -2.20
N GLU A 232 53.78 11.58 -2.94
CA GLU A 232 53.21 12.47 -3.96
C GLU A 232 53.60 12.05 -5.37
N ARG A 233 54.76 11.39 -5.53
CA ARG A 233 55.23 10.84 -6.81
C ARG A 233 54.92 9.36 -6.92
N GLU A 234 54.87 8.85 -8.15
CA GLU A 234 54.59 7.44 -8.44
C GLU A 234 55.61 6.46 -7.82
N THR A 235 56.81 6.93 -7.51
CA THR A 235 57.89 6.12 -6.91
C THR A 235 58.03 6.32 -5.40
N ASP A 236 57.19 7.13 -4.78
CA ASP A 236 57.22 7.33 -3.34
C ASP A 236 56.57 6.14 -2.61
N ALA A 237 57.11 5.78 -1.46
CA ALA A 237 56.43 4.82 -0.59
C ALA A 237 55.14 5.44 -0.02
N VAL A 238 54.04 4.72 -0.09
CA VAL A 238 52.76 5.15 0.50
C VAL A 238 52.68 4.76 1.97
N ASN A 239 52.05 5.61 2.77
CA ASN A 239 51.76 5.29 4.17
C ASN A 239 50.34 4.71 4.34
N TYR A 240 50.06 4.18 5.53
CA TYR A 240 48.78 3.54 5.81
C TYR A 240 47.58 4.51 5.76
N ALA A 241 47.79 5.82 5.96
CA ALA A 241 46.72 6.81 5.84
C ALA A 241 46.24 6.95 4.38
N GLN A 242 47.16 6.98 3.41
CA GLN A 242 46.79 6.99 1.98
C GLN A 242 46.00 5.74 1.59
N LEU A 243 46.37 4.57 2.10
CA LEU A 243 45.62 3.33 1.84
C LEU A 243 44.19 3.37 2.41
N LYS A 244 43.98 3.97 3.59
CA LYS A 244 42.64 4.14 4.16
C LYS A 244 41.74 5.04 3.32
N GLU A 245 42.29 6.08 2.70
CA GLU A 245 41.51 6.93 1.79
C GLU A 245 41.07 6.15 0.55
N VAL A 246 41.94 5.28 0.00
CA VAL A 246 41.56 4.37 -1.10
C VAL A 246 40.47 3.39 -0.64
N GLU A 247 40.59 2.79 0.55
CA GLU A 247 39.57 1.90 1.11
C GLU A 247 38.20 2.59 1.22
N LYS A 248 38.19 3.84 1.70
CA LYS A 248 36.98 4.66 1.81
C LYS A 248 36.36 4.96 0.44
N ALA A 249 37.18 5.32 -0.55
CA ALA A 249 36.72 5.57 -1.92
C ALA A 249 36.11 4.32 -2.56
N LEU A 250 36.69 3.15 -2.31
CA LEU A 250 36.15 1.88 -2.82
C LEU A 250 34.80 1.52 -2.17
N LYS A 251 34.63 1.74 -0.85
CA LYS A 251 33.34 1.47 -0.16
C LYS A 251 32.20 2.41 -0.61
N GLY A 252 32.52 3.62 -1.05
CA GLY A 252 31.53 4.63 -1.48
C GLY A 252 30.94 4.41 -2.88
N ASN A 253 31.66 3.75 -3.80
CA ASN A 253 31.34 3.81 -5.24
C ASN A 253 30.44 2.68 -5.78
N PHE A 254 29.87 1.82 -4.93
CA PHE A 254 28.97 0.76 -5.41
C PHE A 254 27.54 1.27 -5.55
N LEU A 255 27.00 1.28 -6.77
CA LEU A 255 25.58 1.62 -7.01
C LEU A 255 24.62 0.52 -6.53
N VAL A 256 25.08 -0.72 -6.40
CA VAL A 256 24.30 -1.84 -5.90
C VAL A 256 24.96 -2.35 -4.64
N LYS A 257 24.25 -2.29 -3.51
CA LYS A 257 24.73 -2.74 -2.20
C LYS A 257 23.64 -3.53 -1.50
N GLN A 258 24.01 -4.57 -0.77
CA GLN A 258 23.11 -5.17 0.21
C GLN A 258 23.29 -4.41 1.53
N ASP A 259 22.20 -3.85 2.04
CA ASP A 259 22.16 -3.23 3.35
C ASP A 259 22.37 -4.32 4.41
N GLU A 260 23.39 -4.16 5.27
CA GLU A 260 23.75 -5.19 6.26
C GLU A 260 22.70 -5.31 7.39
N GLU A 261 21.93 -4.25 7.65
CA GLU A 261 20.94 -4.23 8.73
C GLU A 261 19.65 -4.95 8.30
N ASP A 262 19.13 -4.59 7.13
CA ASP A 262 17.84 -5.11 6.63
C ASP A 262 18.00 -6.25 5.62
N SER A 263 19.23 -6.60 5.23
CA SER A 263 19.55 -7.56 4.17
C SER A 263 18.92 -7.23 2.81
N VAL A 264 18.48 -5.98 2.60
CA VAL A 264 17.84 -5.51 1.37
C VAL A 264 18.89 -5.11 0.34
N ILE A 265 18.75 -5.58 -0.89
CA ILE A 265 19.56 -5.07 -2.01
C ILE A 265 19.00 -3.72 -2.43
N THR A 266 19.84 -2.69 -2.33
CA THR A 266 19.49 -1.32 -2.73
C THR A 266 20.27 -0.93 -3.99
N ILE A 267 19.61 -0.18 -4.86
CA ILE A 267 20.17 0.30 -6.13
C ILE A 267 20.11 1.83 -6.11
N GLY A 268 21.26 2.48 -6.06
CA GLY A 268 21.38 3.94 -6.10
C GLY A 268 20.90 4.69 -4.86
N LYS A 269 20.80 4.04 -3.68
CA LYS A 269 20.25 4.64 -2.42
C LYS A 269 20.93 5.95 -2.02
N GLU A 270 22.24 6.07 -2.25
CA GLU A 270 23.05 7.26 -1.91
C GLU A 270 23.12 8.30 -3.05
N THR A 271 22.40 8.07 -4.15
CA THR A 271 22.42 8.90 -5.37
C THR A 271 21.00 9.35 -5.75
N GLY A 272 20.86 10.44 -6.50
CA GLY A 272 19.57 10.86 -7.08
C GLY A 272 19.17 10.04 -8.32
N GLY A 273 18.12 10.47 -9.01
CA GLY A 273 17.61 9.83 -10.23
C GLY A 273 16.19 9.28 -10.06
N ARG A 274 15.48 9.07 -11.18
CA ARG A 274 14.09 8.57 -11.18
C ARG A 274 13.89 7.35 -12.08
N GLU A 275 14.96 6.83 -12.67
CA GLU A 275 14.91 5.75 -13.65
C GLU A 275 16.03 4.74 -13.39
N ILE A 276 15.66 3.46 -13.44
CA ILE A 276 16.61 2.34 -13.51
C ILE A 276 16.39 1.67 -14.86
N SER A 277 17.31 1.89 -15.80
CA SER A 277 17.27 1.20 -17.10
C SER A 277 17.89 -0.18 -16.97
N VAL A 278 17.11 -1.21 -17.29
CA VAL A 278 17.55 -2.62 -17.35
C VAL A 278 17.68 -3.14 -18.79
N ALA A 279 17.73 -2.23 -19.77
CA ALA A 279 17.83 -2.61 -21.18
C ALA A 279 19.18 -3.27 -21.50
N GLY A 280 19.17 -4.21 -22.43
CA GLY A 280 20.37 -4.86 -22.96
C GLY A 280 21.10 -4.03 -24.01
N VAL A 281 22.08 -4.65 -24.67
CA VAL A 281 22.80 -4.04 -25.80
C VAL A 281 21.79 -3.63 -26.88
N GLY A 282 21.90 -2.39 -27.38
CA GLY A 282 21.00 -1.85 -28.39
C GLY A 282 19.58 -1.56 -27.89
N ASN A 283 19.39 -1.30 -26.59
CA ASN A 283 18.08 -1.05 -25.96
C ASN A 283 17.09 -2.23 -26.01
N ALA A 284 17.58 -3.46 -26.17
CA ALA A 284 16.72 -4.64 -26.15
C ALA A 284 16.08 -4.85 -24.77
N ALA A 285 14.77 -5.09 -24.72
CA ALA A 285 14.05 -5.39 -23.48
C ALA A 285 14.58 -6.66 -22.81
N ARG A 286 14.57 -6.69 -21.47
CA ARG A 286 14.94 -7.86 -20.66
C ARG A 286 13.78 -8.34 -19.80
N THR A 287 13.72 -9.65 -19.57
CA THR A 287 12.86 -10.23 -18.55
C THR A 287 13.48 -10.02 -17.18
N ILE A 288 12.71 -9.50 -16.23
CA ILE A 288 13.05 -9.51 -14.81
C ILE A 288 12.36 -10.71 -14.16
N SER A 289 13.13 -11.75 -13.84
CA SER A 289 12.64 -12.96 -13.18
C SER A 289 12.93 -12.95 -11.68
N GLY A 290 12.25 -13.80 -10.91
CA GLY A 290 12.40 -13.86 -9.44
C GLY A 290 11.64 -12.75 -8.68
N VAL A 291 10.76 -12.00 -9.35
CA VAL A 291 9.91 -10.98 -8.72
C VAL A 291 8.81 -11.67 -7.90
N ARG A 292 8.93 -11.61 -6.57
CA ARG A 292 7.88 -12.05 -5.63
C ARG A 292 6.59 -11.24 -5.90
N ALA A 293 5.43 -11.85 -5.69
CA ALA A 293 4.15 -11.15 -5.81
C ALA A 293 4.14 -9.91 -4.91
N GLY A 294 3.89 -8.75 -5.52
CA GLY A 294 3.86 -7.48 -4.81
C GLY A 294 2.56 -7.30 -4.04
N ILE A 295 2.59 -6.54 -2.95
CA ILE A 295 1.37 -6.15 -2.23
C ILE A 295 0.53 -5.23 -3.14
N ILE A 296 -0.75 -5.53 -3.31
CA ILE A 296 -1.69 -4.72 -4.12
C ILE A 296 -2.50 -3.81 -3.18
N THR A 297 -2.07 -2.56 -3.05
CA THR A 297 -2.76 -1.49 -2.33
C THR A 297 -2.60 -0.16 -3.09
N ALA A 298 -3.39 0.86 -2.75
CA ALA A 298 -3.36 2.15 -3.43
C ALA A 298 -1.99 2.85 -3.38
N ASP A 299 -1.23 2.65 -2.29
CA ASP A 299 0.06 3.31 -2.04
C ASP A 299 1.28 2.38 -2.28
N SER A 300 1.05 1.19 -2.85
CA SER A 300 2.13 0.21 -3.07
C SER A 300 3.13 0.71 -4.11
N MET A 301 4.42 0.56 -3.78
CA MET A 301 5.55 0.81 -4.70
C MET A 301 6.22 -0.51 -5.14
N GLU A 302 5.61 -1.66 -4.85
CA GLU A 302 6.15 -2.97 -5.20
C GLU A 302 5.85 -3.33 -6.67
N ALA A 303 6.78 -4.04 -7.31
CA ALA A 303 6.54 -4.57 -8.66
C ALA A 303 5.51 -5.71 -8.62
N VAL A 304 4.56 -5.70 -9.55
CA VAL A 304 3.66 -6.84 -9.77
C VAL A 304 4.29 -7.85 -10.72
N ASN A 305 3.99 -9.13 -10.52
CA ASN A 305 4.49 -10.20 -11.39
C ASN A 305 3.41 -10.77 -12.32
N GLY A 306 3.82 -11.67 -13.22
CA GLY A 306 2.92 -12.26 -14.20
C GLY A 306 1.78 -13.09 -13.62
N ALA A 307 1.95 -13.70 -12.44
CA ALA A 307 0.90 -14.48 -11.80
C ALA A 307 -0.27 -13.59 -11.32
N GLN A 308 0.05 -12.42 -10.76
CA GLN A 308 -0.98 -11.45 -10.33
C GLN A 308 -1.76 -10.89 -11.52
N LEU A 309 -1.07 -10.57 -12.63
CA LEU A 309 -1.76 -10.11 -13.84
C LEU A 309 -2.60 -11.22 -14.48
N PHE A 310 -2.16 -12.47 -14.38
CA PHE A 310 -2.92 -13.62 -14.87
C PHE A 310 -4.21 -13.86 -14.05
N GLU A 311 -4.16 -13.72 -12.73
CA GLU A 311 -5.35 -13.80 -11.87
C GLU A 311 -6.39 -12.73 -12.26
N ILE A 312 -5.95 -11.50 -12.51
CA ILE A 312 -6.84 -10.43 -13.02
C ILE A 312 -7.45 -10.82 -14.37
N LYS A 313 -6.67 -11.41 -15.28
CA LYS A 313 -7.16 -11.90 -16.57
C LYS A 313 -8.24 -12.97 -16.38
N GLU A 314 -8.05 -13.94 -15.48
CA GLU A 314 -9.06 -14.97 -15.19
C GLU A 314 -10.36 -14.37 -14.65
N ASN A 315 -10.28 -13.38 -13.76
CA ASN A 315 -11.45 -12.65 -13.27
C ASN A 315 -12.18 -11.91 -14.40
N ILE A 316 -11.44 -11.29 -15.34
CA ILE A 316 -12.02 -10.63 -16.52
C ILE A 316 -12.70 -11.65 -17.44
N ASP A 317 -12.06 -12.79 -17.70
CA ASP A 317 -12.62 -13.86 -18.53
C ASP A 317 -13.94 -14.39 -17.90
N SER A 318 -13.99 -14.59 -16.58
CA SER A 318 -15.21 -14.99 -15.86
C SER A 318 -16.33 -13.96 -15.99
N ILE A 319 -16.01 -12.67 -15.89
CA ILE A 319 -17.02 -11.60 -16.07
C ILE A 319 -17.60 -11.63 -17.49
N TYR A 320 -16.76 -11.86 -18.49
CA TYR A 320 -17.23 -11.99 -19.88
C TYR A 320 -18.18 -13.18 -20.05
N ASP A 321 -17.87 -14.31 -19.44
CA ASP A 321 -18.74 -15.49 -19.46
C ASP A 321 -20.08 -15.24 -18.75
N ASP A 322 -20.05 -14.62 -17.57
CA ASP A 322 -21.25 -14.25 -16.80
C ASP A 322 -22.14 -13.27 -17.58
N LEU A 323 -21.56 -12.24 -18.19
CA LEU A 323 -22.29 -11.31 -19.07
C LEU A 323 -22.93 -12.05 -20.25
N GLY A 324 -22.21 -13.02 -20.82
CA GLY A 324 -22.75 -13.90 -21.86
C GLY A 324 -23.95 -14.72 -21.38
N GLN A 325 -23.90 -15.28 -20.16
CA GLN A 325 -25.00 -16.02 -19.55
C GLN A 325 -26.22 -15.13 -19.27
N ILE A 326 -25.99 -13.94 -18.71
CA ILE A 326 -27.06 -12.96 -18.44
C ILE A 326 -27.77 -12.59 -19.74
N ASN A 327 -27.02 -12.24 -20.79
CA ASN A 327 -27.61 -11.89 -22.10
C ASN A 327 -28.47 -13.03 -22.66
N ARG A 328 -27.98 -14.28 -22.62
CA ARG A 328 -28.78 -15.45 -23.05
C ARG A 328 -30.06 -15.61 -22.21
N THR A 329 -29.96 -15.44 -20.90
CA THR A 329 -31.10 -15.56 -19.98
C THR A 329 -32.16 -14.49 -20.23
N VAL A 330 -31.75 -13.24 -20.37
CA VAL A 330 -32.64 -12.11 -20.66
C VAL A 330 -33.31 -12.28 -22.02
N SER A 331 -32.55 -12.67 -23.06
CA SER A 331 -33.10 -12.97 -24.38
C SER A 331 -34.16 -14.09 -24.32
N ASN A 332 -33.91 -15.16 -23.55
CA ASN A 332 -34.86 -16.25 -23.36
C ASN A 332 -36.12 -15.81 -22.60
N TYR A 333 -36.00 -14.96 -21.57
CA TYR A 333 -37.15 -14.46 -20.82
C TYR A 333 -38.05 -13.54 -21.65
N PHE A 334 -37.48 -12.72 -22.54
CA PHE A 334 -38.29 -11.97 -23.49
C PHE A 334 -38.95 -12.90 -24.52
N GLY A 335 -38.29 -13.98 -24.95
CA GLY A 335 -38.82 -14.84 -26.00
C GLY A 335 -38.98 -14.08 -27.33
N GLY A 336 -39.87 -14.53 -28.22
CA GLY A 336 -40.17 -13.82 -29.47
C GLY A 336 -38.98 -13.59 -30.41
N GLY A 337 -37.88 -14.36 -30.25
CA GLY A 337 -36.65 -14.19 -31.02
C GLY A 337 -35.74 -13.04 -30.57
N ALA A 338 -35.91 -12.50 -29.36
CA ALA A 338 -35.01 -11.47 -28.83
C ALA A 338 -33.56 -11.97 -28.75
N ASP A 339 -32.62 -11.08 -29.08
CA ASP A 339 -31.19 -11.29 -28.85
C ASP A 339 -30.56 -9.98 -28.35
N THR A 340 -30.50 -9.85 -27.03
CA THR A 340 -29.97 -8.67 -26.35
C THR A 340 -28.48 -8.46 -26.57
N SER A 341 -27.72 -9.51 -26.93
CA SER A 341 -26.28 -9.37 -27.21
C SER A 341 -26.02 -8.60 -28.52
N ASN A 342 -26.93 -8.71 -29.48
CA ASN A 342 -26.89 -8.00 -30.76
C ASN A 342 -27.91 -6.86 -30.87
N GLY A 343 -28.65 -6.56 -29.79
CA GLY A 343 -29.68 -5.53 -29.77
C GLY A 343 -30.97 -5.88 -30.53
N THR A 344 -31.22 -7.16 -30.83
CA THR A 344 -32.44 -7.64 -31.50
C THR A 344 -33.61 -7.66 -30.53
N ARG A 345 -34.69 -6.95 -30.87
CA ARG A 345 -35.92 -6.84 -30.06
C ARG A 345 -36.79 -8.11 -30.21
N PRO A 346 -37.58 -8.52 -29.19
CA PRO A 346 -38.56 -9.60 -29.35
C PRO A 346 -39.64 -9.23 -30.37
N ILE A 347 -40.31 -10.22 -30.95
CA ILE A 347 -41.50 -10.05 -31.77
C ILE A 347 -42.62 -10.92 -31.19
N TYR A 348 -43.68 -10.27 -30.72
CA TYR A 348 -44.92 -10.91 -30.26
C TYR A 348 -46.04 -10.66 -31.27
N THR A 349 -46.78 -11.69 -31.65
CA THR A 349 -47.87 -11.57 -32.65
C THR A 349 -49.23 -11.72 -31.98
N ILE A 350 -50.04 -10.65 -31.96
CA ILE A 350 -51.39 -10.65 -31.39
C ILE A 350 -52.39 -10.34 -32.51
N GLN A 351 -53.27 -11.30 -32.83
CA GLN A 351 -54.23 -11.18 -33.95
C GLN A 351 -53.59 -10.77 -35.30
N GLY A 352 -52.35 -11.23 -35.55
CA GLY A 352 -51.61 -10.91 -36.77
C GLY A 352 -50.79 -9.61 -36.74
N ASN A 353 -50.95 -8.77 -35.72
CA ASN A 353 -50.14 -7.57 -35.54
C ASN A 353 -48.87 -7.88 -34.74
N GLN A 354 -47.73 -7.34 -35.19
CA GLN A 354 -46.43 -7.54 -34.54
C GLN A 354 -46.16 -6.44 -33.50
N HIS A 355 -45.72 -6.84 -32.33
CA HIS A 355 -45.33 -5.99 -31.21
C HIS A 355 -43.88 -6.28 -30.83
N THR A 356 -43.08 -5.25 -30.60
CA THR A 356 -41.61 -5.39 -30.43
C THR A 356 -41.11 -5.18 -29.00
N ASP A 357 -42.05 -5.11 -28.07
CA ASP A 357 -41.83 -5.02 -26.64
C ASP A 357 -43.06 -5.56 -25.90
N VAL A 358 -42.88 -5.91 -24.63
CA VAL A 358 -43.92 -6.53 -23.81
C VAL A 358 -45.10 -5.59 -23.59
N GLY A 359 -44.84 -4.29 -23.41
CA GLY A 359 -45.88 -3.29 -23.14
C GLY A 359 -46.84 -3.12 -24.32
N SER A 360 -46.30 -3.00 -25.53
CA SER A 360 -47.11 -2.91 -26.75
C SER A 360 -47.90 -4.19 -27.03
N ALA A 361 -47.33 -5.37 -26.74
CA ALA A 361 -48.03 -6.65 -26.88
C ALA A 361 -49.24 -6.78 -25.93
N PHE A 362 -49.09 -6.40 -24.65
CA PHE A 362 -50.20 -6.40 -23.69
C PHE A 362 -51.28 -5.39 -24.06
N ALA A 363 -50.92 -4.20 -24.56
CA ALA A 363 -51.89 -3.25 -25.09
C ALA A 363 -52.67 -3.84 -26.28
N GLY A 364 -52.00 -4.59 -27.15
CA GLY A 364 -52.67 -5.32 -28.24
C GLY A 364 -53.69 -6.35 -27.73
N VAL A 365 -53.36 -7.10 -26.67
CA VAL A 365 -54.30 -8.05 -26.04
C VAL A 365 -55.51 -7.33 -25.41
N ASP A 366 -55.28 -6.20 -24.74
CA ASP A 366 -56.34 -5.40 -24.09
C ASP A 366 -57.38 -4.90 -25.11
N VAL A 367 -56.92 -4.45 -26.28
CA VAL A 367 -57.81 -4.08 -27.40
C VAL A 367 -58.66 -5.27 -27.85
N VAL A 368 -58.06 -6.45 -27.98
CA VAL A 368 -58.79 -7.68 -28.38
C VAL A 368 -59.82 -8.08 -27.32
N LEU A 369 -59.48 -8.01 -26.04
CA LEU A 369 -60.41 -8.30 -24.95
C LEU A 369 -61.57 -7.31 -24.90
N SER A 370 -61.31 -6.04 -25.18
CA SER A 370 -62.33 -5.00 -25.28
C SER A 370 -63.32 -5.26 -26.43
N ASP A 371 -62.83 -5.67 -27.61
CA ASP A 371 -63.68 -6.05 -28.75
C ASP A 371 -64.54 -7.29 -28.45
N VAL A 372 -63.99 -8.30 -27.77
CA VAL A 372 -64.76 -9.47 -27.33
C VAL A 372 -65.87 -9.08 -26.34
N TYR A 373 -65.55 -8.22 -25.37
CA TYR A 373 -66.54 -7.72 -24.40
C TYR A 373 -67.69 -6.97 -25.08
N GLU A 374 -67.38 -6.10 -26.05
CA GLU A 374 -68.38 -5.32 -26.78
C GLU A 374 -69.31 -6.23 -27.63
N LYS A 375 -68.76 -7.28 -28.26
CA LYS A 375 -69.53 -8.26 -29.03
C LYS A 375 -70.50 -9.07 -28.16
N ILE A 376 -70.12 -9.46 -26.94
CA ILE A 376 -71.00 -10.19 -26.01
C ILE A 376 -72.11 -9.29 -25.49
N SER A 377 -71.81 -8.02 -25.18
CA SER A 377 -72.81 -7.06 -24.69
C SER A 377 -73.94 -6.83 -25.70
N LYS A 378 -73.64 -6.83 -27.01
CA LYS A 378 -74.66 -6.66 -28.07
C LYS A 378 -75.60 -7.85 -28.23
N ALA A 379 -75.22 -9.05 -27.78
CA ALA A 379 -76.04 -10.26 -27.91
C ALA A 379 -77.21 -10.35 -26.90
N THR A 380 -77.26 -9.50 -25.87
CA THR A 380 -78.29 -9.54 -24.81
C THR A 380 -79.44 -8.53 -25.00
N GLY A 381 -79.37 -7.65 -26.01
CA GLY A 381 -80.34 -6.56 -26.23
C GLY A 381 -81.60 -6.89 -27.05
N THR A 382 -81.76 -8.11 -27.56
CA THR A 382 -82.84 -8.48 -28.52
C THR A 382 -84.06 -9.18 -27.90
N VAL A 383 -84.23 -9.17 -26.58
CA VAL A 383 -85.30 -9.92 -25.87
C VAL A 383 -86.56 -9.11 -25.51
N GLN A 384 -86.66 -7.84 -25.91
CA GLN A 384 -87.79 -6.96 -25.48
C GLN A 384 -89.14 -7.24 -26.15
N ASP A 385 -89.17 -7.86 -27.34
CA ASP A 385 -90.40 -8.09 -28.11
C ASP A 385 -90.92 -9.55 -28.04
N ALA A 386 -90.32 -10.40 -27.20
CA ALA A 386 -90.72 -11.79 -27.05
C ALA A 386 -91.77 -11.97 -25.92
N LEU A 387 -92.70 -12.91 -26.10
CA LEU A 387 -93.58 -13.38 -25.02
C LEU A 387 -92.74 -14.28 -24.10
N LEU A 388 -92.24 -13.72 -23.00
CA LEU A 388 -91.31 -14.42 -22.11
C LEU A 388 -92.03 -15.02 -20.90
N TRP A 389 -91.48 -16.15 -20.43
CA TRP A 389 -91.83 -16.72 -19.14
C TRP A 389 -91.34 -15.80 -18.03
N ASP A 390 -92.25 -15.32 -17.18
CA ASP A 390 -91.88 -14.58 -15.98
C ASP A 390 -91.86 -15.54 -14.79
N ALA A 391 -90.66 -15.77 -14.25
CA ALA A 391 -90.46 -16.70 -13.14
C ALA A 391 -91.14 -16.25 -11.83
N LYS A 392 -91.41 -14.94 -11.66
CA LYS A 392 -92.17 -14.45 -10.49
C LYS A 392 -93.66 -14.68 -10.63
N GLU A 393 -94.20 -14.47 -11.83
CA GLU A 393 -95.64 -14.66 -12.09
C GLU A 393 -96.00 -16.13 -12.36
N GLY A 394 -95.00 -16.98 -12.63
CA GLY A 394 -95.19 -18.41 -12.89
C GLY A 394 -95.96 -18.70 -14.18
N ALA A 395 -95.90 -17.79 -15.15
CA ALA A 395 -96.65 -17.85 -16.40
C ALA A 395 -95.96 -17.10 -17.54
N PHE A 396 -96.41 -17.35 -18.77
CA PHE A 396 -96.15 -16.43 -19.88
C PHE A 396 -96.95 -15.15 -19.69
N VAL A 397 -96.27 -14.01 -19.58
CA VAL A 397 -96.92 -12.72 -19.31
C VAL A 397 -97.06 -11.89 -20.59
N ALA A 398 -98.29 -11.50 -20.92
CA ALA A 398 -98.59 -10.63 -22.05
C ALA A 398 -98.43 -9.14 -21.68
N PHE A 399 -97.27 -8.77 -21.13
CA PHE A 399 -96.89 -7.39 -20.84
C PHE A 399 -95.95 -6.85 -21.92
N HIS A 400 -96.26 -5.68 -22.49
CA HIS A 400 -95.40 -5.02 -23.47
C HIS A 400 -95.25 -3.53 -23.12
N GLY A 401 -94.05 -2.95 -23.33
CA GLY A 401 -93.65 -1.61 -22.88
C GLY A 401 -92.34 -1.58 -22.07
N SER A 402 -91.73 -0.40 -21.91
CA SER A 402 -90.47 -0.21 -21.16
C SER A 402 -90.70 0.32 -19.74
N GLY A 403 -89.94 -0.17 -18.75
CA GLY A 403 -89.95 0.36 -17.38
C GLY A 403 -91.25 0.08 -16.62
N GLU A 404 -91.72 1.05 -15.83
CA GLU A 404 -92.95 0.95 -15.02
C GLU A 404 -94.24 1.02 -15.86
N GLU A 405 -94.16 1.28 -17.16
CA GLU A 405 -95.32 1.41 -18.07
C GLU A 405 -95.76 0.09 -18.73
N LYS A 406 -95.31 -1.07 -18.23
CA LYS A 406 -95.76 -2.37 -18.73
C LYS A 406 -97.27 -2.53 -18.52
N SER A 407 -98.04 -2.75 -19.59
CA SER A 407 -99.49 -2.92 -19.54
C SER A 407 -99.95 -4.23 -20.19
N LYS A 408 -101.15 -4.72 -19.80
CA LYS A 408 -101.74 -5.95 -20.36
C LYS A 408 -102.09 -5.74 -21.84
N SER A 409 -101.56 -6.59 -22.71
CA SER A 409 -101.74 -6.50 -24.15
C SER A 409 -102.75 -7.51 -24.69
N LYS A 410 -103.40 -7.17 -25.80
CA LYS A 410 -104.27 -8.11 -26.54
C LYS A 410 -103.42 -9.14 -27.27
N LEU A 411 -103.81 -10.41 -27.20
CA LEU A 411 -103.36 -11.44 -28.13
C LEU A 411 -104.31 -11.45 -29.33
N LYS A 412 -103.81 -11.09 -30.51
CA LYS A 412 -104.57 -11.06 -31.77
C LYS A 412 -104.08 -12.15 -32.71
N TYR A 413 -104.90 -12.51 -33.70
CA TYR A 413 -104.61 -13.57 -34.69
C TYR A 413 -104.54 -14.98 -34.09
N LEU A 414 -105.26 -15.20 -32.98
CA LEU A 414 -105.53 -16.55 -32.48
C LEU A 414 -106.53 -17.24 -33.41
N LEU A 415 -106.27 -18.51 -33.73
CA LEU A 415 -107.28 -19.40 -34.31
C LEU A 415 -108.33 -19.73 -33.25
N ASP A 416 -109.55 -20.07 -33.68
CA ASP A 416 -110.59 -20.59 -32.80
C ASP A 416 -110.11 -21.88 -32.14
N GLY A 417 -110.07 -21.89 -30.81
CA GLY A 417 -109.62 -23.04 -30.03
C GLY A 417 -110.67 -24.15 -29.99
N GLU A 418 -110.26 -25.40 -29.83
CA GLU A 418 -111.20 -26.51 -29.64
C GLU A 418 -112.08 -26.28 -28.40
N ILE A 419 -113.41 -26.44 -28.53
CA ILE A 419 -114.35 -26.38 -27.40
C ILE A 419 -114.68 -27.81 -26.96
N ALA A 420 -113.87 -28.34 -26.06
CA ALA A 420 -114.02 -29.67 -25.45
C ALA A 420 -113.68 -29.62 -23.95
N GLU A 421 -114.15 -30.61 -23.17
CA GLU A 421 -114.02 -30.64 -21.70
C GLU A 421 -112.58 -30.48 -21.20
N ASN A 422 -111.58 -30.98 -21.96
CA ASN A 422 -110.17 -30.96 -21.59
C ASN A 422 -109.31 -30.07 -22.51
N SER A 423 -109.91 -29.16 -23.28
CA SER A 423 -109.16 -28.26 -24.16
C SER A 423 -108.26 -27.33 -23.34
N THR A 424 -107.01 -27.19 -23.81
CA THR A 424 -106.04 -26.20 -23.28
C THR A 424 -105.84 -25.03 -24.25
N GLU A 425 -106.67 -24.97 -25.29
CA GLU A 425 -106.59 -23.96 -26.33
C GLU A 425 -107.31 -22.68 -25.88
N ALA A 426 -106.76 -21.53 -26.28
CA ALA A 426 -107.41 -20.26 -26.03
C ALA A 426 -108.62 -20.10 -26.96
N ILE A 427 -109.79 -19.79 -26.39
CA ILE A 427 -110.97 -19.46 -27.18
C ILE A 427 -110.89 -18.01 -27.70
N THR A 428 -111.49 -17.76 -28.86
CA THR A 428 -111.57 -16.40 -29.42
C THR A 428 -112.92 -15.75 -29.12
N GLY A 429 -113.00 -14.43 -29.37
CA GLY A 429 -114.27 -13.70 -29.31
C GLY A 429 -115.31 -14.18 -30.33
N HIS A 430 -114.91 -14.80 -31.45
CA HIS A 430 -115.84 -15.34 -32.44
C HIS A 430 -116.66 -16.48 -31.84
N GLN A 431 -116.00 -17.40 -31.15
CA GLN A 431 -116.64 -18.58 -30.57
C GLN A 431 -117.67 -18.23 -29.49
N LEU A 432 -117.36 -17.25 -28.64
CA LEU A 432 -118.30 -16.76 -27.63
C LEU A 432 -119.50 -16.02 -28.26
N TYR A 433 -119.26 -15.29 -29.35
CA TYR A 433 -120.32 -14.61 -30.11
C TYR A 433 -121.29 -15.59 -30.77
N VAL A 434 -120.78 -16.68 -31.36
CA VAL A 434 -121.60 -17.76 -31.96
C VAL A 434 -122.46 -18.44 -30.89
N LEU A 435 -121.86 -18.82 -29.76
CA LEU A 435 -122.58 -19.43 -28.63
C LEU A 435 -123.73 -18.55 -28.14
N SER A 436 -123.45 -17.25 -27.96
CA SER A 436 -124.45 -16.30 -27.46
C SER A 436 -125.63 -16.16 -28.42
N ASN A 437 -125.38 -16.08 -29.73
CA ASN A 437 -126.45 -16.00 -30.73
C ASN A 437 -127.26 -17.30 -30.84
N GLN A 438 -126.62 -18.46 -30.72
CA GLN A 438 -127.31 -19.74 -30.73
C GLN A 438 -128.24 -19.89 -29.52
N LEU A 439 -127.81 -19.47 -28.33
CA LEU A 439 -128.66 -19.46 -27.14
C LEU A 439 -129.90 -18.56 -27.34
N ALA A 440 -129.73 -17.42 -28.02
CA ALA A 440 -130.83 -16.49 -28.27
C ALA A 440 -131.90 -17.11 -29.17
N THR A 441 -131.48 -17.87 -30.20
CA THR A 441 -132.42 -18.58 -31.08
C THR A 441 -133.24 -19.64 -30.36
N TYR A 442 -132.70 -20.34 -29.36
CA TYR A 442 -133.44 -21.35 -28.61
C TYR A 442 -134.59 -20.78 -27.78
N PHE A 443 -134.48 -19.54 -27.29
CA PHE A 443 -135.58 -18.90 -26.57
C PHE A 443 -136.74 -18.49 -27.49
N GLY A 444 -136.49 -18.24 -28.78
CA GLY A 444 -137.53 -17.71 -29.68
C GLY A 444 -138.06 -16.35 -29.21
N GLY A 445 -139.29 -16.00 -29.59
CA GLY A 445 -139.97 -14.79 -29.07
C GLY A 445 -139.25 -13.45 -29.34
N GLY A 446 -138.23 -13.40 -30.20
CA GLY A 446 -137.46 -12.19 -30.52
C GLY A 446 -136.16 -11.97 -29.71
N ALA A 447 -135.69 -12.94 -28.92
CA ALA A 447 -134.41 -12.82 -28.20
C ALA A 447 -133.20 -12.69 -29.14
N LYS A 448 -132.20 -11.87 -28.76
CA LYS A 448 -130.96 -11.66 -29.54
C LYS A 448 -129.75 -11.20 -28.69
N TYR A 449 -128.52 -11.44 -29.19
CA TYR A 449 -127.27 -10.88 -28.63
C TYR A 449 -126.62 -9.94 -29.65
N GLU A 450 -126.59 -8.64 -29.35
CA GLU A 450 -126.13 -7.60 -30.28
C GLU A 450 -125.32 -6.54 -29.52
N ASN A 451 -124.23 -6.06 -30.13
CA ASN A 451 -123.34 -5.05 -29.53
C ASN A 451 -122.79 -5.39 -28.13
N GLY A 452 -122.61 -6.68 -27.85
CA GLY A 452 -122.13 -7.15 -26.55
C GLY A 452 -123.21 -7.16 -25.45
N GLN A 453 -124.48 -7.02 -25.80
CA GLN A 453 -125.61 -6.99 -24.86
C GLN A 453 -126.73 -7.97 -25.25
N TRP A 454 -127.43 -8.49 -24.24
CA TRP A 454 -128.53 -9.44 -24.38
C TRP A 454 -129.89 -8.74 -24.48
N ILE A 455 -130.81 -9.30 -25.27
CA ILE A 455 -132.20 -8.83 -25.39
C ILE A 455 -133.18 -9.99 -25.17
N ASP A 456 -134.17 -9.78 -24.29
CA ASP A 456 -135.12 -10.78 -23.80
C ASP A 456 -136.20 -11.20 -24.83
N PRO A 457 -136.74 -12.44 -24.75
CA PRO A 457 -137.85 -12.90 -25.60
C PRO A 457 -139.21 -12.30 -25.19
N SER A 458 -140.23 -12.44 -26.05
CA SER A 458 -141.62 -12.04 -25.80
C SER A 458 -142.60 -13.11 -26.32
N PHE A 459 -143.40 -13.70 -25.42
CA PHE A 459 -144.41 -14.72 -25.73
C PHE A 459 -145.82 -14.16 -25.52
N ASN A 460 -146.67 -14.20 -26.55
CA ASN A 460 -148.04 -13.68 -26.49
C ASN A 460 -149.04 -14.83 -26.37
N ILE A 461 -149.82 -14.85 -25.28
CA ILE A 461 -150.82 -15.90 -25.01
C ILE A 461 -152.19 -15.22 -24.83
N LYS A 462 -153.20 -15.71 -25.57
CA LYS A 462 -154.60 -15.30 -25.38
C LYS A 462 -155.11 -15.87 -24.06
N GLN A 463 -155.53 -15.03 -23.13
CA GLN A 463 -156.15 -15.40 -21.86
C GLN A 463 -157.66 -15.59 -22.01
N ILE A 464 -158.21 -16.60 -21.33
CA ILE A 464 -159.66 -16.87 -21.28
C ILE A 464 -160.17 -16.46 -19.89
N GLY A 465 -161.14 -15.55 -19.82
CA GLY A 465 -161.81 -15.13 -18.59
C GLY A 465 -162.82 -16.16 -18.07
N SER A 466 -163.21 -16.05 -16.81
CA SER A 466 -164.17 -16.96 -16.14
C SER A 466 -165.58 -16.92 -16.74
N ASP A 467 -165.94 -15.81 -17.37
CA ASP A 467 -167.17 -15.55 -18.12
C ASP A 467 -167.10 -16.00 -19.58
N GLY A 468 -165.90 -16.33 -20.07
CA GLY A 468 -165.66 -16.80 -21.43
C GLY A 468 -165.07 -15.77 -22.39
N ASP A 469 -164.78 -14.56 -21.93
CA ASP A 469 -164.14 -13.51 -22.74
C ASP A 469 -162.65 -13.78 -23.00
N LEU A 470 -162.12 -13.25 -24.12
CA LEU A 470 -160.72 -13.45 -24.54
C LEU A 470 -159.92 -12.13 -24.47
N SER A 471 -158.71 -12.16 -23.88
CA SER A 471 -157.78 -11.01 -23.83
C SER A 471 -156.34 -11.38 -24.19
N ASP A 472 -155.51 -10.43 -24.64
CA ASP A 472 -154.09 -10.68 -24.97
C ASP A 472 -153.17 -10.37 -23.78
N LYS A 473 -152.19 -11.25 -23.50
CA LYS A 473 -151.14 -10.99 -22.51
C LYS A 473 -149.76 -11.47 -22.98
N SER A 474 -148.73 -10.66 -22.73
CA SER A 474 -147.34 -10.93 -23.14
C SER A 474 -146.42 -11.25 -21.95
N TYR A 475 -145.48 -12.17 -22.13
CA TYR A 475 -144.55 -12.64 -21.10
C TYR A 475 -143.10 -12.63 -21.61
N LYS A 476 -142.14 -12.25 -20.75
CA LYS A 476 -140.73 -12.03 -21.13
C LYS A 476 -139.78 -13.20 -20.88
N ASN A 477 -140.28 -14.28 -20.30
CA ASN A 477 -139.55 -15.53 -20.14
C ASN A 477 -140.52 -16.70 -20.31
N VAL A 478 -139.93 -17.88 -20.49
CA VAL A 478 -140.67 -19.11 -20.79
C VAL A 478 -141.55 -19.55 -19.62
N ALA A 479 -141.06 -19.42 -18.38
CA ALA A 479 -141.77 -19.88 -17.19
C ALA A 479 -143.11 -19.13 -17.01
N ASP A 480 -143.09 -17.81 -17.13
CA ASP A 480 -144.29 -16.98 -16.97
C ASP A 480 -145.30 -17.22 -18.10
N ALA A 481 -144.82 -17.44 -19.33
CA ALA A 481 -145.68 -17.75 -20.47
C ALA A 481 -146.47 -19.05 -20.26
N PHE A 482 -145.82 -20.10 -19.73
CA PHE A 482 -146.49 -21.35 -19.37
C PHE A 482 -147.46 -21.18 -18.19
N GLY A 483 -147.13 -20.33 -17.21
CA GLY A 483 -148.06 -19.96 -16.14
C GLY A 483 -149.36 -19.35 -16.69
N GLY A 484 -149.25 -18.51 -17.72
CA GLY A 484 -150.40 -17.96 -18.45
C GLY A 484 -151.27 -19.04 -19.09
N VAL A 485 -150.67 -20.00 -19.79
CA VAL A 485 -151.41 -21.12 -20.43
C VAL A 485 -152.14 -21.98 -19.39
N ASN A 486 -151.49 -22.29 -18.26
CA ASN A 486 -152.08 -23.09 -17.19
C ASN A 486 -153.35 -22.46 -16.61
N SER A 487 -153.35 -21.13 -16.50
CA SER A 487 -154.52 -20.37 -16.03
C SER A 487 -155.72 -20.54 -16.98
N ASN A 488 -155.50 -20.55 -18.30
CA ASN A 488 -156.57 -20.77 -19.27
C ASN A 488 -157.20 -22.16 -19.19
N LEU A 489 -156.38 -23.19 -19.02
CA LEU A 489 -156.86 -24.57 -18.91
C LEU A 489 -157.77 -24.72 -17.68
N SER A 490 -157.42 -24.04 -16.58
CA SER A 490 -158.25 -24.01 -15.37
C SER A 490 -159.61 -23.35 -15.63
N ASN A 491 -159.62 -22.18 -16.29
CA ASN A 491 -160.86 -21.47 -16.61
C ASN A 491 -161.77 -22.25 -17.58
N LEU A 492 -161.19 -22.99 -18.53
CA LEU A 492 -161.93 -23.90 -19.42
C LEU A 492 -162.62 -25.05 -18.66
N ASN A 493 -161.92 -25.63 -17.69
CA ASN A 493 -162.44 -26.73 -16.87
C ASN A 493 -163.66 -26.32 -16.04
N ASP A 494 -163.65 -25.12 -15.46
CA ASP A 494 -164.78 -24.63 -14.66
C ASP A 494 -166.04 -24.38 -15.50
N ARG A 495 -165.90 -23.96 -16.76
CA ARG A 495 -167.03 -23.78 -17.69
C ARG A 495 -167.70 -25.09 -18.09
N LEU A 496 -166.96 -26.20 -18.17
CA LEU A 496 -167.51 -27.53 -18.48
C LEU A 496 -168.45 -28.05 -17.38
N LYS A 497 -168.16 -27.75 -16.10
CA LYS A 497 -169.04 -28.10 -14.97
C LYS A 497 -170.43 -27.45 -15.06
N ILE A 498 -170.51 -26.23 -15.61
CA ILE A 498 -171.79 -25.52 -15.79
C ILE A 498 -172.69 -26.23 -16.81
N VAL A 499 -172.10 -26.84 -17.84
CA VAL A 499 -172.86 -27.57 -18.88
C VAL A 499 -173.47 -28.86 -18.33
N GLU A 500 -172.78 -29.54 -17.41
CA GLU A 500 -173.23 -30.79 -16.79
C GLU A 500 -174.53 -30.63 -15.97
N GLN A 501 -174.78 -29.44 -15.40
CA GLN A 501 -175.97 -29.15 -14.57
C GLN A 501 -177.28 -28.94 -15.37
N ARG A 502 -177.25 -28.82 -16.71
CA ARG A 502 -178.43 -28.45 -17.52
C ARG A 502 -179.23 -29.63 -18.12
N VAL A 503 -178.90 -30.90 -17.83
CA VAL A 503 -179.42 -32.07 -18.60
C VAL A 503 -179.96 -33.24 -17.75
N SER A 504 -180.52 -33.03 -16.54
CA SER A 504 -181.17 -34.12 -15.76
C SER A 504 -182.42 -33.68 -14.97
N PRO A 505 -183.40 -34.59 -14.72
CA PRO A 505 -184.72 -34.22 -14.17
C PRO A 505 -184.84 -34.49 -12.65
N VAL A 506 -184.88 -33.44 -11.79
CA VAL A 506 -185.33 -33.44 -10.37
C VAL A 506 -185.70 -31.98 -9.96
N PRO A 507 -186.72 -31.73 -9.11
CA PRO A 507 -187.33 -30.40 -8.82
C PRO A 507 -186.72 -29.70 -7.58
N PRO A 508 -187.31 -28.61 -7.05
CA PRO A 508 -187.72 -27.35 -7.65
C PRO A 508 -186.73 -26.22 -7.28
N SER A 509 -186.65 -25.16 -8.10
CA SER A 509 -186.34 -23.82 -7.58
C SER A 509 -186.80 -22.72 -8.54
N ASP A 510 -187.78 -21.97 -8.06
CA ASP A 510 -188.04 -20.53 -8.24
C ASP A 510 -188.21 -19.90 -9.63
N ALA A 511 -188.40 -20.66 -10.71
CA ALA A 511 -188.78 -20.06 -11.99
C ALA A 511 -189.52 -21.05 -12.90
N ASP A 512 -190.81 -21.28 -12.64
CA ASP A 512 -191.69 -22.04 -13.52
C ASP A 512 -192.78 -21.13 -14.12
N THR A 513 -193.09 -21.25 -15.41
CA THR A 513 -193.94 -20.28 -16.15
C THR A 513 -194.93 -20.90 -17.16
N GLY A 514 -195.27 -22.19 -17.04
CA GLY A 514 -196.20 -22.87 -17.95
C GLY A 514 -197.60 -23.11 -17.36
N LEU A 515 -198.66 -23.03 -18.17
CA LEU A 515 -200.02 -23.41 -17.76
C LEU A 515 -200.17 -24.93 -17.95
N HIS A 516 -200.39 -25.68 -16.86
CA HIS A 516 -200.33 -27.14 -16.85
C HIS A 516 -201.67 -27.79 -16.51
N TRP A 517 -201.84 -29.05 -16.94
CA TRP A 517 -202.99 -29.88 -16.61
C TRP A 517 -202.81 -30.45 -15.20
N ASP A 518 -203.73 -30.14 -14.27
CA ASP A 518 -203.76 -30.74 -12.94
C ASP A 518 -204.59 -32.03 -13.00
N GLU A 519 -203.94 -33.19 -12.82
CA GLU A 519 -204.62 -34.49 -12.83
C GLU A 519 -205.52 -34.74 -11.62
N GLU A 520 -205.31 -34.10 -10.47
CA GLU A 520 -206.17 -34.27 -9.29
C GLU A 520 -207.48 -33.47 -9.40
N GLN A 521 -207.44 -32.26 -9.98
CA GLN A 521 -208.62 -31.39 -10.13
C GLN A 521 -209.39 -31.62 -11.44
N GLY A 522 -208.79 -32.30 -12.43
CA GLY A 522 -209.41 -32.59 -13.72
C GLY A 522 -209.63 -31.35 -14.60
N ALA A 523 -208.80 -30.32 -14.43
CA ALA A 523 -208.88 -29.05 -15.15
C ALA A 523 -207.48 -28.47 -15.41
N TYR A 524 -207.38 -27.54 -16.37
CA TYR A 524 -206.18 -26.71 -16.52
C TYR A 524 -206.13 -25.68 -15.39
N ASP A 525 -205.06 -25.69 -14.59
CA ASP A 525 -204.89 -24.78 -13.45
C ASP A 525 -204.15 -23.51 -13.88
N ALA A 526 -204.78 -22.36 -13.62
CA ALA A 526 -204.21 -21.05 -13.88
C ALA A 526 -203.54 -20.45 -12.63
N SER A 527 -203.32 -21.22 -11.58
CA SER A 527 -202.63 -20.78 -10.38
C SER A 527 -201.12 -20.57 -10.63
N HIS A 528 -200.57 -19.50 -10.07
CA HIS A 528 -199.12 -19.20 -10.10
C HIS A 528 -198.72 -18.81 -8.68
N ASP A 529 -197.73 -19.48 -8.11
CA ASP A 529 -197.32 -19.36 -6.69
C ASP A 529 -198.47 -19.58 -5.69
N GLY A 530 -199.41 -20.48 -6.02
CA GLY A 530 -200.51 -20.90 -5.14
C GLY A 530 -201.70 -19.94 -5.08
N GLU A 531 -201.69 -18.86 -5.84
CA GLU A 531 -202.79 -17.90 -5.96
C GLU A 531 -203.44 -18.01 -7.35
N ALA A 532 -204.77 -17.82 -7.43
CA ALA A 532 -205.49 -17.93 -8.69
C ALA A 532 -205.10 -16.81 -9.68
N GLY A 533 -204.58 -17.20 -10.85
CA GLY A 533 -204.09 -16.27 -11.87
C GLY A 533 -205.18 -15.80 -12.84
N LYS A 534 -204.98 -14.60 -13.42
CA LYS A 534 -205.83 -14.08 -14.49
C LYS A 534 -205.40 -14.65 -15.84
N ILE A 535 -206.36 -15.19 -16.59
CA ILE A 535 -206.18 -15.45 -18.03
C ILE A 535 -206.65 -14.19 -18.78
N THR A 536 -205.70 -13.38 -19.24
CA THR A 536 -205.94 -12.13 -19.99
C THR A 536 -205.80 -12.35 -21.51
N ASN A 537 -206.30 -11.41 -22.33
CA ASN A 537 -206.38 -11.51 -23.79
C ASN A 537 -207.29 -12.64 -24.32
N VAL A 538 -208.34 -12.98 -23.57
CA VAL A 538 -209.38 -13.92 -24.01
C VAL A 538 -210.37 -13.18 -24.92
N ALA A 539 -210.52 -13.61 -26.17
CA ALA A 539 -211.42 -13.02 -27.16
C ALA A 539 -212.91 -13.20 -26.79
N ASP A 540 -213.81 -12.41 -27.39
CA ASP A 540 -215.26 -12.52 -27.17
C ASP A 540 -215.79 -13.90 -27.59
N GLY A 541 -216.29 -14.69 -26.64
CA GLY A 541 -216.90 -16.00 -26.85
C GLY A 541 -218.36 -15.92 -27.30
N LYS A 542 -218.79 -16.75 -28.24
CA LYS A 542 -220.13 -16.60 -28.84
C LYS A 542 -221.25 -16.78 -27.78
N VAL A 543 -222.10 -15.77 -27.57
CA VAL A 543 -223.19 -15.84 -26.56
C VAL A 543 -224.48 -16.36 -27.20
N GLU A 544 -224.60 -17.68 -27.31
CA GLU A 544 -225.81 -18.40 -27.74
C GLU A 544 -226.03 -19.65 -26.88
N GLN A 545 -227.28 -20.12 -26.80
CA GLN A 545 -227.62 -21.28 -25.98
C GLN A 545 -226.88 -22.54 -26.49
N GLY A 546 -226.00 -23.10 -25.66
CA GLY A 546 -225.18 -24.27 -25.98
C GLY A 546 -223.70 -23.98 -26.30
N SER A 547 -223.28 -22.71 -26.32
CA SER A 547 -221.85 -22.36 -26.51
C SER A 547 -220.98 -22.79 -25.31
N SER A 548 -219.79 -23.30 -25.62
CA SER A 548 -218.74 -23.67 -24.66
C SER A 548 -217.53 -22.72 -24.70
N ASP A 549 -217.64 -21.60 -25.41
CA ASP A 549 -216.60 -20.58 -25.43
C ASP A 549 -216.54 -19.86 -24.08
N ALA A 550 -215.33 -19.64 -23.57
CA ALA A 550 -215.13 -18.81 -22.38
C ALA A 550 -215.56 -17.36 -22.69
N VAL A 551 -216.51 -16.84 -21.92
CA VAL A 551 -216.91 -15.42 -22.02
C VAL A 551 -215.93 -14.54 -21.26
N ASN A 552 -215.62 -13.36 -21.81
CA ASN A 552 -214.76 -12.40 -21.14
C ASN A 552 -215.56 -11.30 -20.41
N GLY A 553 -214.87 -10.47 -19.63
CA GLY A 553 -215.52 -9.40 -18.87
C GLY A 553 -216.26 -8.36 -19.72
N GLY A 554 -215.81 -8.11 -20.97
CA GLY A 554 -216.46 -7.19 -21.90
C GLY A 554 -217.84 -7.68 -22.35
N GLN A 555 -217.99 -8.98 -22.52
CA GLN A 555 -219.27 -9.61 -22.87
C GLN A 555 -220.26 -9.64 -21.70
N LEU A 556 -219.77 -9.81 -20.47
CA LEU A 556 -220.62 -9.80 -19.27
C LEU A 556 -221.10 -8.38 -18.90
N TRP A 557 -220.29 -7.36 -19.18
CA TRP A 557 -220.68 -5.97 -18.92
C TRP A 557 -221.84 -5.51 -19.83
N GLN A 558 -221.81 -5.84 -21.14
CA GLN A 558 -222.90 -5.50 -22.07
C GLN A 558 -224.25 -6.14 -21.72
N THR A 559 -224.25 -7.31 -21.06
CA THR A 559 -225.48 -8.00 -20.64
C THR A 559 -226.10 -7.41 -19.38
N ASN A 560 -225.32 -6.74 -18.52
CA ASN A 560 -225.82 -6.16 -17.27
C ASN A 560 -226.36 -4.72 -17.40
N GLU A 561 -226.25 -4.05 -18.55
CA GLU A 561 -226.74 -2.68 -18.79
C GLU A 561 -228.12 -2.57 -19.50
N ARG A 562 -228.91 -3.65 -19.65
CA ARG A 562 -230.26 -3.60 -20.26
C ARG A 562 -231.34 -4.33 -19.48
#